data_AF-A0A3D4QZB3-F1
#
_entry.id   AF-A0A3D4QZB3-F1
#
_cell.length_a   1.000
_cell.length_b   1.000
_cell.length_c   1.000
_cell.angle_alpha   90.00
_cell.angle_beta   90.00
_cell.angle_gamma   90.00
#
_symmetry.space_group_name_H-M   'P 1'
#
loop_
_entity.id
_entity.type
_entity.pdbx_description
1 polymer ?
#
loop_
_entity_poly.entity_id
_entity_poly.type
_entity_poly.pdbx_seq_one_letter_code
_entity_poly.pdbx_strand_id
1 'polypeptide(L)'
;MNSKNENIMQVFDVVYSELCKWNLRNTVNDNPMAALAFLTFLKFISDNKETLQLEYPEKYNFDYLTLLFQQKIDQDELVDFVSLVEKQLGYENRILASYVAGLDLMNVREQVAALLDYLNRLDLSEPMVAYDSLINFISIQSRKEIRFAGEFITDVGLAKLMAKITEVDDGMRFYDFACGYGISATQSVKGKNVTVYVQDINKISVAVSIILFVLSGVRNAEVRCGDSIKDPINLAYTNKDTFERISVVPPFGIRISDRENFHFSNELSSAYQYYYDFKLSGDLLFTRHLLASLTKEGVGVILLP
;
A
#
# COMPACT_ATOMS: atom_id res chain seq x y z
N MET A 1 -4.78 -25.07 6.63
CA MET A 1 -3.75 -24.04 6.89
C MET A 1 -2.73 -24.65 7.85
N ASN A 2 -1.46 -24.25 7.80
CA ASN A 2 -0.48 -24.72 8.79
C ASN A 2 -0.75 -24.05 10.15
N SER A 3 -0.39 -24.68 11.28
CA SER A 3 -0.67 -24.18 12.63
C SER A 3 -0.12 -22.77 12.89
N LYS A 4 1.01 -22.43 12.24
CA LYS A 4 1.61 -21.08 12.27
C LYS A 4 0.69 -20.00 11.68
N ASN A 5 0.03 -20.28 10.56
CA ASN A 5 -0.90 -19.34 9.94
C ASN A 5 -2.16 -19.16 10.79
N GLU A 6 -2.64 -20.22 11.42
CA GLU A 6 -3.80 -20.15 12.32
C GLU A 6 -3.51 -19.26 13.53
N ASN A 7 -2.31 -19.37 14.12
CA ASN A 7 -1.87 -18.50 15.20
C ASN A 7 -1.79 -17.02 14.77
N ILE A 8 -1.19 -16.73 13.60
CA ILE A 8 -1.11 -15.35 13.08
C ILE A 8 -2.50 -14.76 12.88
N MET A 9 -3.42 -15.51 12.26
CA MET A 9 -4.78 -15.05 12.01
C MET A 9 -5.55 -14.78 13.31
N GLN A 10 -5.38 -15.62 14.34
CA GLN A 10 -6.00 -15.39 15.66
C GLN A 10 -5.48 -14.11 16.33
N VAL A 11 -4.17 -13.86 16.29
CA VAL A 11 -3.58 -12.63 16.83
C VAL A 11 -4.07 -11.41 16.04
N PHE A 12 -4.10 -11.49 14.71
CA PHE A 12 -4.65 -10.42 13.88
C PHE A 12 -6.11 -10.14 14.19
N ASP A 13 -6.95 -11.16 14.38
CA ASP A 13 -8.36 -10.97 14.77
C ASP A 13 -8.48 -10.22 16.10
N VAL A 14 -7.68 -10.57 17.11
CA VAL A 14 -7.67 -9.88 18.42
C VAL A 14 -7.24 -8.43 18.28
N VAL A 15 -6.08 -8.20 17.64
CA VAL A 15 -5.51 -6.86 17.47
C VAL A 15 -6.45 -5.96 16.67
N TYR A 16 -6.98 -6.48 15.56
CA TYR A 16 -7.94 -5.77 14.72
C TYR A 16 -9.23 -5.42 15.46
N SER A 17 -9.78 -6.36 16.23
CA SER A 17 -10.99 -6.15 17.02
C SER A 17 -10.81 -5.04 18.07
N GLU A 18 -9.64 -4.94 18.68
CA GLU A 18 -9.32 -3.83 19.58
C GLU A 18 -9.15 -2.50 18.84
N LEU A 19 -8.43 -2.49 17.72
CA LEU A 19 -8.27 -1.29 16.89
C LEU A 19 -9.61 -0.73 16.39
N CYS A 20 -10.58 -1.59 16.07
CA CYS A 20 -11.93 -1.17 15.69
C CYS A 20 -12.68 -0.41 16.79
N LYS A 21 -12.30 -0.57 18.06
CA LYS A 21 -12.91 0.15 19.20
C LYS A 21 -12.27 1.52 19.43
N TRP A 22 -11.09 1.77 18.87
CA TRP A 22 -10.38 3.00 19.12
C TRP A 22 -11.01 4.14 18.33
N ASN A 23 -11.33 5.22 19.03
CA ASN A 23 -11.82 6.45 18.44
C ASN A 23 -10.59 7.34 18.17
N LEU A 24 -9.77 6.96 17.19
CA LEU A 24 -8.60 7.72 16.74
C LEU A 24 -9.06 8.97 15.95
N ARG A 25 -9.77 9.88 16.61
CA ARG A 25 -10.29 11.09 15.95
C ARG A 25 -9.15 12.00 15.55
N ASN A 26 -8.84 12.01 14.26
CA ASN A 26 -8.54 13.20 13.46
C ASN A 26 -8.68 12.85 11.98
N THR A 27 -8.82 13.88 11.14
CA THR A 27 -9.30 13.91 9.74
C THR A 27 -8.61 12.98 8.72
N VAL A 28 -7.77 12.04 9.15
CA VAL A 28 -7.03 11.09 8.32
C VAL A 28 -6.98 9.66 8.91
N ASN A 29 -7.54 9.30 10.08
CA ASN A 29 -7.36 7.93 10.60
C ASN A 29 -8.61 7.28 11.23
N ASP A 30 -9.49 6.75 10.36
CA ASP A 30 -10.52 5.73 10.68
C ASP A 30 -10.22 4.40 9.96
N ASN A 31 -8.96 3.96 9.93
CA ASN A 31 -8.56 2.73 9.23
C ASN A 31 -7.80 1.73 10.14
N PRO A 32 -8.50 0.88 10.91
CA PRO A 32 -7.88 -0.12 11.78
C PRO A 32 -7.09 -1.17 11.00
N MET A 33 -7.40 -1.38 9.71
CA MET A 33 -6.65 -2.32 8.88
C MET A 33 -5.27 -1.76 8.54
N ALA A 34 -5.19 -0.48 8.19
CA ALA A 34 -3.91 0.17 7.98
C ALA A 34 -3.07 0.20 9.27
N ALA A 35 -3.70 0.42 10.44
CA ALA A 35 -3.01 0.37 11.72
C ALA A 35 -2.49 -1.04 12.04
N LEU A 36 -3.28 -2.09 11.80
CA LEU A 36 -2.83 -3.47 11.92
C LEU A 36 -1.64 -3.75 10.98
N ALA A 37 -1.73 -3.33 9.72
CA ALA A 37 -0.65 -3.51 8.74
C ALA A 37 0.64 -2.81 9.20
N PHE A 38 0.54 -1.59 9.75
CA PHE A 38 1.67 -0.85 10.28
C PHE A 38 2.30 -1.51 11.51
N LEU A 39 1.50 -1.95 12.49
CA LEU A 39 2.04 -2.66 13.66
C LEU A 39 2.67 -4.00 13.27
N THR A 40 2.08 -4.70 12.28
CA THR A 40 2.65 -5.90 11.68
C THR A 40 3.98 -5.60 10.98
N PHE A 41 4.08 -4.47 10.28
CA PHE A 41 5.32 -4.01 9.66
C PHE A 41 6.42 -3.79 10.70
N LEU A 42 6.13 -3.14 11.83
CA LEU A 42 7.10 -2.95 12.91
C LEU A 42 7.62 -4.30 13.46
N LYS A 43 6.74 -5.29 13.62
CA LYS A 43 7.16 -6.65 14.02
C LYS A 43 8.02 -7.29 12.94
N PHE A 44 7.58 -7.21 11.69
CA PHE A 44 8.25 -7.82 10.55
C PHE A 44 9.67 -7.29 10.36
N ILE A 45 9.88 -5.96 10.38
CA ILE A 45 11.21 -5.37 10.22
C ILE A 45 12.14 -5.74 11.37
N SER A 46 11.60 -5.93 12.58
CA SER A 46 12.39 -6.40 13.72
C SER A 46 12.81 -7.86 13.57
N ASP A 47 11.89 -8.74 13.18
CA ASP A 47 12.16 -10.16 12.99
C ASP A 47 13.11 -10.43 11.81
N ASN A 48 13.16 -9.51 10.86
CA ASN A 48 13.93 -9.63 9.62
C ASN A 48 15.04 -8.57 9.51
N LYS A 49 15.45 -7.95 10.63
CA LYS A 49 16.42 -6.84 10.67
C LYS A 49 17.70 -7.17 9.89
N GLU A 50 18.27 -8.35 10.11
CA GLU A 50 19.50 -8.81 9.43
C GLU A 50 19.26 -9.08 7.93
N THR A 51 18.19 -9.81 7.60
CA THR A 51 17.85 -10.16 6.21
C THR A 51 17.55 -8.92 5.35
N LEU A 52 16.92 -7.91 5.96
CA LEU A 52 16.62 -6.61 5.35
C LEU A 52 17.81 -5.64 5.42
N GLN A 53 18.90 -6.00 6.10
CA GLN A 53 20.09 -5.17 6.28
C GLN A 53 19.78 -3.82 6.93
N LEU A 54 18.88 -3.82 7.92
CA LEU A 54 18.44 -2.62 8.60
C LEU A 54 19.35 -2.27 9.79
N GLU A 55 19.79 -1.03 9.83
CA GLU A 55 20.60 -0.45 10.89
C GLU A 55 19.80 0.58 11.68
N TYR A 56 19.41 0.22 12.91
CA TYR A 56 18.77 1.12 13.85
C TYR A 56 19.01 0.68 15.31
N PRO A 57 18.90 1.60 16.28
CA PRO A 57 19.14 1.29 17.70
C PRO A 57 18.27 0.14 18.24
N GLU A 58 18.85 -0.71 19.08
CA GLU A 58 18.18 -1.87 19.67
C GLU A 58 16.87 -1.53 20.39
N LYS A 59 16.72 -0.32 20.94
CA LYS A 59 15.49 0.14 21.59
C LYS A 59 14.24 0.08 20.69
N TYR A 60 14.43 0.01 19.37
CA TYR A 60 13.35 -0.11 18.38
C TYR A 60 13.13 -1.54 17.87
N ASN A 61 13.95 -2.53 18.27
CA ASN A 61 13.57 -3.92 18.07
C ASN A 61 12.28 -4.20 18.84
N PHE A 62 11.42 -5.08 18.34
CA PHE A 62 10.04 -5.18 18.78
C PHE A 62 9.89 -5.60 20.26
N ASP A 63 10.78 -6.47 20.76
CA ASP A 63 10.84 -6.82 22.18
C ASP A 63 11.06 -5.58 23.07
N TYR A 64 12.05 -4.76 22.71
CA TYR A 64 12.34 -3.52 23.45
C TYR A 64 11.27 -2.46 23.23
N LEU A 65 10.75 -2.34 22.01
CA LEU A 65 9.67 -1.41 21.69
C LEU A 65 8.47 -1.70 22.59
N THR A 66 8.08 -2.98 22.76
CA THR A 66 6.98 -3.40 23.63
C THR A 66 7.20 -2.97 25.09
N LEU A 67 8.43 -3.09 25.60
CA LEU A 67 8.79 -2.68 26.97
C LEU A 67 8.89 -1.16 27.17
N LEU A 68 9.32 -0.43 26.13
CA LEU A 68 9.67 0.98 26.22
C LEU A 68 8.57 1.93 25.75
N PHE A 69 7.60 1.45 24.96
CA PHE A 69 6.58 2.28 24.32
C PHE A 69 5.82 3.18 25.31
N GLN A 70 5.42 2.62 26.45
CA GLN A 70 4.63 3.35 27.45
C GLN A 70 5.39 4.50 28.11
N GLN A 71 6.73 4.42 28.21
CA GLN A 71 7.51 5.27 29.12
C GLN A 71 8.60 6.09 28.44
N LYS A 72 9.22 5.58 27.36
CA LYS A 72 10.49 6.11 26.84
C LYS A 72 10.52 6.37 25.34
N ILE A 73 9.46 6.01 24.61
CA ILE A 73 9.34 6.32 23.18
C ILE A 73 8.29 7.42 23.04
N ASP A 74 8.68 8.55 22.48
CA ASP A 74 7.72 9.59 22.08
C ASP A 74 7.34 9.49 20.59
N GLN A 75 6.42 10.37 20.18
CA GLN A 75 5.90 10.38 18.81
C GLN A 75 6.99 10.73 17.79
N ASP A 76 7.83 11.70 18.10
CA ASP A 76 8.85 12.18 17.18
C ASP A 76 9.96 11.13 17.02
N GLU A 77 10.36 10.47 18.11
CA GLU A 77 11.30 9.34 18.07
C GLU A 77 10.78 8.17 17.22
N LEU A 78 9.48 7.88 17.27
CA LEU A 78 8.87 6.82 16.46
C LEU A 78 8.81 7.22 14.98
N VAL A 79 8.46 8.46 14.69
CA VAL A 79 8.43 9.01 13.31
C VAL A 79 9.84 9.01 12.71
N ASP A 80 10.86 9.39 13.48
CA ASP A 80 12.25 9.39 13.04
C ASP A 80 12.77 7.97 12.80
N PHE A 81 12.43 7.02 13.68
CA PHE A 81 12.74 5.61 13.48
C PHE A 81 12.13 5.07 12.18
N VAL A 82 10.84 5.31 11.94
CA VAL A 82 10.16 4.85 10.73
C VAL A 82 10.72 5.54 9.49
N SER A 83 11.03 6.84 9.57
CA SER A 83 11.68 7.57 8.48
C SER A 83 13.07 7.04 8.13
N LEU A 84 13.83 6.59 9.14
CA LEU A 84 15.13 5.95 8.95
C LEU A 84 14.99 4.61 8.23
N VAL A 85 14.03 3.78 8.66
CA VAL A 85 13.74 2.47 8.05
C VAL A 85 13.25 2.62 6.61
N GLU A 86 12.32 3.54 6.35
CA GLU A 86 11.85 3.84 4.98
C GLU A 86 12.99 4.15 4.03
N LYS A 87 13.90 5.03 4.45
CA LYS A 87 15.06 5.42 3.64
C LYS A 87 15.96 4.23 3.33
N GLN A 88 16.23 3.36 4.31
CA GLN A 88 17.07 2.17 4.11
C GLN A 88 16.41 1.15 3.18
N LEU A 89 15.07 1.09 3.17
CA LEU A 89 14.29 0.25 2.26
C LEU A 89 14.12 0.86 0.85
N GLY A 90 14.66 2.06 0.60
CA GLY A 90 14.61 2.73 -0.70
C GLY A 90 13.39 3.63 -0.93
N TYR A 91 12.62 3.95 0.11
CA TYR A 91 11.45 4.83 0.03
C TYR A 91 11.79 6.24 0.52
N GLU A 92 11.95 7.19 -0.39
CA GLU A 92 12.44 8.54 -0.05
C GLU A 92 11.32 9.54 0.32
N ASN A 93 10.07 9.23 -0.04
CA ASN A 93 8.93 10.16 0.10
C ASN A 93 8.36 10.27 1.54
N ARG A 94 8.95 9.58 2.52
CA ARG A 94 8.54 9.58 3.94
C ARG A 94 7.05 9.28 4.17
N ILE A 95 6.48 8.37 3.38
CA ILE A 95 5.03 8.10 3.36
C ILE A 95 4.59 7.41 4.66
N LEU A 96 5.31 6.37 5.10
CA LEU A 96 5.08 5.68 6.37
C LEU A 96 5.36 6.59 7.55
N ALA A 97 6.46 7.35 7.56
CA ALA A 97 6.77 8.27 8.64
C ALA A 97 5.66 9.32 8.80
N SER A 98 5.14 9.83 7.68
CA SER A 98 4.04 10.79 7.68
C SER A 98 2.67 10.14 7.99
N TYR A 99 2.50 8.85 7.75
CA TYR A 99 1.35 8.07 8.25
C TYR A 99 1.40 7.98 9.78
N VAL A 100 2.56 7.61 10.33
CA VAL A 100 2.78 7.50 11.78
C VAL A 100 2.61 8.83 12.48
N ALA A 101 3.14 9.92 11.92
CA ALA A 101 2.97 11.27 12.46
C ALA A 101 1.48 11.68 12.58
N GLY A 102 0.61 11.12 11.72
CA GLY A 102 -0.83 11.33 11.78
C GLY A 102 -1.58 10.39 12.73
N LEU A 103 -0.91 9.40 13.34
CA LEU A 103 -1.49 8.53 14.34
C LEU A 103 -1.31 9.13 15.73
N ASP A 104 -2.40 9.22 16.48
CA ASP A 104 -2.41 9.70 17.86
C ASP A 104 -2.11 8.56 18.86
N LEU A 105 -1.01 7.84 18.63
CA LEU A 105 -0.63 6.68 19.43
C LEU A 105 -0.32 7.05 20.89
N MET A 106 0.07 8.31 21.12
CA MET A 106 0.47 8.78 22.43
C MET A 106 -0.70 8.96 23.38
N ASN A 107 -1.90 9.26 22.87
CA ASN A 107 -3.11 9.34 23.68
C ASN A 107 -3.69 7.96 24.05
N VAL A 108 -3.25 6.91 23.36
CA VAL A 108 -3.67 5.51 23.60
C VAL A 108 -2.48 4.58 23.90
N ARG A 109 -1.44 5.10 24.57
CA ARG A 109 -0.17 4.36 24.85
C ARG A 109 -0.39 3.01 25.51
N GLU A 110 -1.29 2.95 26.49
CA GLU A 110 -1.54 1.71 27.24
C GLU A 110 -2.15 0.65 26.33
N GLN A 111 -3.13 1.05 25.50
CA GLN A 111 -3.77 0.18 24.52
C GLN A 111 -2.78 -0.25 23.43
N VAL A 112 -1.95 0.66 22.91
CA VAL A 112 -0.90 0.33 21.93
C VAL A 112 0.08 -0.68 22.49
N ALA A 113 0.57 -0.48 23.72
CA ALA A 113 1.48 -1.42 24.37
C ALA A 113 0.86 -2.82 24.53
N ALA A 114 -0.44 -2.91 24.85
CA ALA A 114 -1.14 -4.18 24.90
C ALA A 114 -1.20 -4.87 23.52
N LEU A 115 -1.43 -4.11 22.43
CA LEU A 115 -1.39 -4.66 21.07
C LEU A 115 0.01 -5.13 20.67
N LEU A 116 1.05 -4.39 21.07
CA LEU A 116 2.45 -4.81 20.86
C LEU A 116 2.73 -6.14 21.56
N ASP A 117 2.25 -6.35 22.80
CA ASP A 117 2.41 -7.64 23.48
C ASP A 117 1.76 -8.81 22.72
N TYR A 118 0.56 -8.62 22.16
CA TYR A 118 -0.08 -9.64 21.32
C TYR A 118 0.75 -9.96 20.07
N LEU A 119 1.23 -8.94 19.37
CA LEU A 119 2.04 -9.10 18.16
C LEU A 119 3.42 -9.69 18.48
N ASN A 120 3.97 -9.45 19.67
CA ASN A 120 5.27 -9.98 20.04
C ASN A 120 5.31 -11.51 20.15
N ARG A 121 4.13 -12.13 20.31
CA ARG A 121 3.96 -13.60 20.33
C ARG A 121 4.06 -14.23 18.93
N LEU A 122 4.09 -13.42 17.88
CA LEU A 122 4.24 -13.89 16.52
C LEU A 122 5.71 -14.04 16.14
N ASP A 123 5.96 -14.99 15.26
CA ASP A 123 7.23 -15.13 14.55
C ASP A 123 6.96 -14.83 13.06
N LEU A 124 7.41 -13.65 12.62
CA LEU A 124 7.28 -13.16 11.24
C LEU A 124 8.62 -13.23 10.48
N SER A 125 9.56 -14.07 10.93
CA SER A 125 10.86 -14.30 10.25
C SER A 125 10.74 -15.00 8.89
N GLU A 126 9.55 -15.51 8.53
CA GLU A 126 9.22 -16.04 7.22
C GLU A 126 8.41 -14.99 6.41
N PRO A 127 9.02 -14.21 5.50
CA PRO A 127 8.36 -13.08 4.86
C PRO A 127 7.09 -13.43 4.09
N MET A 128 7.12 -14.52 3.32
CA MET A 128 5.95 -14.94 2.56
C MET A 128 4.79 -15.40 3.45
N VAL A 129 5.07 -15.96 4.64
CA VAL A 129 4.04 -16.32 5.61
C VAL A 129 3.42 -15.07 6.23
N ALA A 130 4.24 -14.06 6.55
CA ALA A 130 3.75 -12.77 7.06
C ALA A 130 2.89 -12.05 6.01
N TYR A 131 3.40 -11.96 4.77
CA TYR A 131 2.69 -11.36 3.63
C TYR A 131 1.36 -12.06 3.35
N ASP A 132 1.38 -13.39 3.13
CA ASP A 132 0.16 -14.13 2.77
C ASP A 132 -0.86 -14.09 3.90
N SER A 133 -0.43 -14.14 5.17
CA SER A 133 -1.34 -13.98 6.32
C SER A 133 -2.00 -12.60 6.33
N LEU A 134 -1.24 -11.52 6.12
CA LEU A 134 -1.77 -10.16 6.14
C LEU A 134 -2.75 -9.90 5.00
N ILE A 135 -2.42 -10.27 3.76
CA ILE A 135 -3.35 -10.06 2.62
C ILE A 135 -4.62 -10.89 2.75
N ASN A 136 -4.53 -12.11 3.29
CA ASN A 136 -5.70 -12.96 3.50
C ASN A 136 -6.59 -12.36 4.59
N PHE A 137 -5.99 -11.84 5.66
CA PHE A 137 -6.72 -11.14 6.71
C PHE A 137 -7.43 -9.89 6.17
N ILE A 138 -6.70 -9.02 5.45
CA ILE A 138 -7.27 -7.85 4.77
C ILE A 138 -8.46 -8.25 3.90
N SER A 139 -8.30 -9.27 3.05
CA SER A 139 -9.34 -9.76 2.14
C SER A 139 -10.56 -10.34 2.86
N ILE A 140 -10.37 -10.98 4.02
CA ILE A 140 -11.48 -11.51 4.83
C ILE A 140 -12.27 -10.36 5.47
N GLN A 141 -11.60 -9.37 6.05
CA GLN A 141 -12.28 -8.27 6.73
C GLN A 141 -12.92 -7.28 5.75
N SER A 142 -12.29 -7.03 4.59
CA SER A 142 -12.85 -6.13 3.57
C SER A 142 -14.21 -6.61 3.05
N ARG A 143 -14.44 -7.93 3.02
CA ARG A 143 -15.73 -8.52 2.66
C ARG A 143 -16.79 -8.43 3.76
N LYS A 144 -16.38 -8.27 5.03
CA LYS A 144 -17.28 -8.28 6.18
C LYS A 144 -17.75 -6.88 6.57
N GLU A 145 -16.92 -5.85 6.39
CA GLU A 145 -17.18 -4.53 6.95
C GLU A 145 -17.57 -3.48 5.93
N ILE A 146 -18.67 -2.80 6.23
CA ILE A 146 -19.20 -1.68 5.43
C ILE A 146 -18.24 -0.49 5.41
N ARG A 147 -17.36 -0.34 6.41
CA ARG A 147 -16.40 0.77 6.46
C ARG A 147 -15.41 0.78 5.30
N PHE A 148 -15.17 -0.38 4.68
CA PHE A 148 -14.35 -0.49 3.47
C PHE A 148 -15.15 -0.24 2.18
N ALA A 149 -16.45 0.07 2.25
CA ALA A 149 -17.29 0.25 1.06
C ALA A 149 -16.85 1.42 0.15
N GLY A 150 -15.96 2.30 0.62
CA GLY A 150 -15.30 3.35 -0.18
C GLY A 150 -13.80 3.12 -0.45
N GLU A 151 -13.19 2.14 0.21
CA GLU A 151 -11.81 1.72 -0.02
C GLU A 151 -11.88 0.45 -0.88
N PHE A 152 -11.75 0.59 -2.19
CA PHE A 152 -11.85 -0.53 -3.15
C PHE A 152 -10.67 -1.52 -2.98
N ILE A 153 -10.66 -2.27 -1.89
CA ILE A 153 -9.65 -3.29 -1.58
C ILE A 153 -9.87 -4.46 -2.54
N THR A 154 -8.90 -4.70 -3.40
CA THR A 154 -8.95 -5.80 -4.36
C THR A 154 -8.92 -7.15 -3.65
N ASP A 155 -9.88 -8.02 -3.97
CA ASP A 155 -9.91 -9.40 -3.49
C ASP A 155 -8.66 -10.18 -3.93
N VAL A 156 -8.08 -11.01 -3.06
CA VAL A 156 -6.85 -11.76 -3.38
C VAL A 156 -7.06 -12.76 -4.52
N GLY A 157 -8.24 -13.36 -4.65
CA GLY A 157 -8.59 -14.23 -5.76
C GLY A 157 -8.62 -13.47 -7.09
N LEU A 158 -9.22 -12.28 -7.09
CA LEU A 158 -9.22 -11.38 -8.24
C LEU A 158 -7.80 -10.91 -8.60
N ALA A 159 -7.01 -10.49 -7.62
CA ALA A 159 -5.62 -10.07 -7.82
C ALA A 159 -4.76 -11.19 -8.42
N LYS A 160 -4.95 -12.44 -7.99
CA LYS A 160 -4.29 -13.63 -8.59
C LYS A 160 -4.72 -13.88 -10.03
N LEU A 161 -6.00 -13.68 -10.34
CA LEU A 161 -6.50 -13.81 -11.71
C LEU A 161 -5.89 -12.71 -12.60
N MET A 162 -5.92 -11.46 -12.16
CA MET A 162 -5.30 -10.34 -12.88
C MET A 162 -3.81 -10.59 -13.09
N ALA A 163 -3.07 -11.00 -12.07
CA ALA A 163 -1.65 -11.33 -12.18
C ALA A 163 -1.35 -12.40 -13.26
N LYS A 164 -2.22 -13.40 -13.40
CA LYS A 164 -2.09 -14.44 -14.45
C LYS A 164 -2.37 -13.91 -15.85
N ILE A 165 -3.25 -12.91 -16.00
CA ILE A 165 -3.56 -12.30 -17.30
C ILE A 165 -2.49 -11.28 -17.67
N THR A 166 -1.98 -10.54 -16.68
CA THR A 166 -0.96 -9.52 -16.89
C THR A 166 0.38 -10.15 -17.30
N GLU A 167 0.70 -11.37 -16.86
CA GLU A 167 1.91 -12.09 -17.31
C GLU A 167 3.19 -11.23 -17.23
N VAL A 168 3.50 -10.73 -16.03
CA VAL A 168 4.73 -9.96 -15.78
C VAL A 168 5.95 -10.88 -15.77
N ASP A 169 7.01 -10.52 -16.50
CA ASP A 169 8.29 -11.23 -16.49
C ASP A 169 9.42 -10.35 -15.95
N ASP A 170 10.55 -10.98 -15.61
CA ASP A 170 11.76 -10.28 -15.16
C ASP A 170 12.25 -9.26 -16.20
N GLY A 171 12.73 -8.12 -15.73
CA GLY A 171 13.22 -7.02 -16.54
C GLY A 171 12.15 -6.09 -17.12
N MET A 172 10.85 -6.40 -16.92
CA MET A 172 9.77 -5.51 -17.33
C MET A 172 9.58 -4.33 -16.36
N ARG A 173 8.93 -3.27 -16.85
CA ARG A 173 8.33 -2.21 -16.02
C ARG A 173 6.85 -2.47 -15.85
N PHE A 174 6.42 -2.50 -14.60
CA PHE A 174 5.03 -2.72 -14.20
C PHE A 174 4.44 -1.43 -13.63
N TYR A 175 3.22 -1.07 -14.01
CA TYR A 175 2.52 0.10 -13.46
C TYR A 175 1.11 -0.23 -12.94
N ASP A 176 0.81 0.26 -11.74
CA ASP A 176 -0.54 0.31 -11.17
C ASP A 176 -0.85 1.74 -10.68
N PHE A 177 -1.69 2.46 -11.42
CA PHE A 177 -1.98 3.89 -11.21
C PHE A 177 -3.18 4.18 -10.31
N ALA A 178 -3.79 3.16 -9.73
CA ALA A 178 -4.82 3.27 -8.72
C ALA A 178 -4.65 2.10 -7.75
N CYS A 179 -3.47 2.03 -7.14
CA CYS A 179 -3.01 0.78 -6.55
C CYS A 179 -3.76 0.37 -5.29
N GLY A 180 -4.49 1.30 -4.65
CA GLY A 180 -5.07 1.08 -3.33
C GLY A 180 -4.01 0.53 -2.37
N TYR A 181 -4.33 -0.57 -1.70
CA TYR A 181 -3.40 -1.27 -0.80
C TYR A 181 -2.25 -2.01 -1.53
N GLY A 182 -2.20 -2.00 -2.86
CA GLY A 182 -1.15 -2.65 -3.64
C GLY A 182 -1.29 -4.17 -3.76
N ILE A 183 -2.45 -4.75 -3.47
CA ILE A 183 -2.67 -6.21 -3.54
C ILE A 183 -2.52 -6.72 -4.99
N SER A 184 -3.12 -6.03 -5.96
CA SER A 184 -2.98 -6.37 -7.39
C SER A 184 -1.53 -6.29 -7.86
N ALA A 185 -0.86 -5.17 -7.55
CA ALA A 185 0.55 -4.95 -7.87
C ALA A 185 1.45 -6.04 -7.26
N THR A 186 1.39 -6.23 -5.94
CA THR A 186 2.23 -7.23 -5.24
C THR A 186 1.99 -8.65 -5.75
N GLN A 187 0.74 -9.07 -6.01
CA GLN A 187 0.49 -10.40 -6.59
C GLN A 187 1.06 -10.55 -8.00
N SER A 188 1.14 -9.47 -8.78
CA SER A 188 1.66 -9.48 -10.15
C SER A 188 3.19 -9.59 -10.19
N VAL A 189 3.88 -8.98 -9.22
CA VAL A 189 5.34 -8.75 -9.26
C VAL A 189 6.14 -9.50 -8.19
N LYS A 190 5.51 -10.06 -7.15
CA LYS A 190 6.24 -10.78 -6.08
C LYS A 190 7.08 -11.94 -6.65
N GLY A 191 8.32 -12.06 -6.14
CA GLY A 191 9.27 -13.08 -6.58
C GLY A 191 9.89 -12.83 -7.96
N LYS A 192 9.72 -11.63 -8.55
CA LYS A 192 10.25 -11.24 -9.85
C LYS A 192 11.18 -10.03 -9.73
N ASN A 193 12.14 -9.92 -10.64
CA ASN A 193 13.03 -8.76 -10.77
C ASN A 193 12.41 -7.75 -11.76
N VAL A 194 11.54 -6.89 -11.27
CA VAL A 194 10.71 -5.96 -12.05
C VAL A 194 10.90 -4.55 -11.53
N THR A 195 10.90 -3.54 -12.39
CA THR A 195 10.80 -2.15 -11.93
C THR A 195 9.32 -1.82 -11.74
N VAL A 196 8.92 -1.58 -10.49
CA VAL A 196 7.53 -1.44 -10.11
C VAL A 196 7.22 0.03 -9.92
N TYR A 197 6.16 0.51 -10.54
CA TYR A 197 5.64 1.85 -10.36
C TYR A 197 4.22 1.73 -9.79
N VAL A 198 3.94 2.39 -8.69
CA VAL A 198 2.58 2.48 -8.18
C VAL A 198 2.20 3.88 -7.75
N GLN A 199 0.92 4.20 -7.92
CA GLN A 199 0.35 5.48 -7.55
C GLN A 199 -1.06 5.33 -7.03
N ASP A 200 -1.39 6.09 -5.98
CA ASP A 200 -2.76 6.27 -5.52
C ASP A 200 -2.92 7.64 -4.85
N ILE A 201 -4.14 8.19 -4.87
CA ILE A 201 -4.45 9.48 -4.24
C ILE A 201 -4.56 9.35 -2.71
N ASN A 202 -4.90 8.16 -2.20
CA ASN A 202 -5.10 7.91 -0.78
C ASN A 202 -3.77 7.55 -0.10
N LYS A 203 -3.25 8.48 0.71
CA LYS A 203 -2.00 8.33 1.46
C LYS A 203 -1.96 7.10 2.36
N ILE A 204 -3.07 6.73 3.00
CA ILE A 204 -3.14 5.54 3.88
C ILE A 204 -2.99 4.28 3.05
N SER A 205 -3.70 4.20 1.92
CA SER A 205 -3.58 3.08 0.98
C SER A 205 -2.16 2.91 0.46
N VAL A 206 -1.49 4.02 0.11
CA VAL A 206 -0.10 4.01 -0.33
C VAL A 206 0.86 3.58 0.79
N ALA A 207 0.61 3.97 2.05
CA ALA A 207 1.39 3.46 3.18
C ALA A 207 1.25 1.94 3.32
N VAL A 208 0.02 1.40 3.17
CA VAL A 208 -0.21 -0.05 3.21
C VAL A 208 0.46 -0.76 2.02
N SER A 209 0.47 -0.17 0.82
CA SER A 209 1.12 -0.77 -0.34
C SER A 209 2.64 -0.91 -0.15
N ILE A 210 3.30 0.09 0.42
CA ILE A 210 4.72 0.01 0.81
C ILE A 210 4.95 -1.17 1.77
N ILE A 211 4.11 -1.30 2.80
CA ILE A 211 4.19 -2.42 3.76
C ILE A 211 4.08 -3.77 3.02
N LEU A 212 3.10 -3.91 2.13
CA LEU A 212 2.93 -5.16 1.38
C LEU A 212 4.09 -5.45 0.42
N PHE A 213 4.70 -4.44 -0.20
CA PHE A 213 5.92 -4.63 -1.01
C PHE A 213 7.09 -5.13 -0.17
N VAL A 214 7.30 -4.54 1.01
CA VAL A 214 8.37 -4.96 1.93
C VAL A 214 8.17 -6.40 2.39
N LEU A 215 6.96 -6.76 2.84
CA LEU A 215 6.66 -8.12 3.30
C LEU A 215 6.75 -9.17 2.18
N SER A 216 6.39 -8.82 0.95
CA SER A 216 6.50 -9.72 -0.21
C SER A 216 7.91 -9.80 -0.81
N GLY A 217 8.86 -9.01 -0.30
CA GLY A 217 10.23 -8.96 -0.82
C GLY A 217 10.35 -8.27 -2.17
N VAL A 218 9.34 -7.51 -2.60
CA VAL A 218 9.41 -6.69 -3.82
C VAL A 218 10.43 -5.58 -3.61
N ARG A 219 11.39 -5.51 -4.52
CA ARG A 219 12.46 -4.50 -4.54
C ARG A 219 12.25 -3.58 -5.74
N ASN A 220 12.86 -2.40 -5.73
CA ASN A 220 12.77 -1.42 -6.82
C ASN A 220 11.32 -0.97 -7.11
N ALA A 221 10.57 -0.69 -6.04
CA ALA A 221 9.23 -0.12 -6.13
C ALA A 221 9.29 1.39 -5.97
N GLU A 222 8.89 2.10 -7.01
CA GLU A 222 8.68 3.52 -6.98
C GLU A 222 7.21 3.82 -6.63
N VAL A 223 7.02 4.56 -5.55
CA VAL A 223 5.71 4.75 -4.93
C VAL A 223 5.39 6.23 -4.83
N ARG A 224 4.26 6.64 -5.42
CA ARG A 224 3.77 8.02 -5.41
C ARG A 224 2.40 8.14 -4.76
N CYS A 225 2.24 9.10 -3.85
CA CYS A 225 0.94 9.52 -3.35
C CYS A 225 0.48 10.76 -4.13
N GLY A 226 -0.58 10.64 -4.93
CA GLY A 226 -1.11 11.74 -5.74
C GLY A 226 -2.12 11.26 -6.80
N ASP A 227 -2.86 12.22 -7.36
CA ASP A 227 -3.83 11.97 -8.44
C ASP A 227 -3.11 11.53 -9.73
N SER A 228 -3.23 10.25 -10.09
CA SER A 228 -2.57 9.68 -11.27
C SER A 228 -3.10 10.20 -12.60
N ILE A 229 -4.27 10.84 -12.63
CA ILE A 229 -4.78 11.43 -13.86
C ILE A 229 -4.22 12.85 -14.04
N LYS A 230 -4.07 13.61 -12.95
CA LYS A 230 -3.55 14.98 -12.99
C LYS A 230 -2.03 15.06 -12.95
N ASP A 231 -1.38 14.10 -12.32
CA ASP A 231 0.05 14.11 -12.06
C ASP A 231 0.61 12.68 -12.08
N PRO A 232 0.54 11.99 -13.24
CA PRO A 232 0.97 10.62 -13.36
C PRO A 232 2.49 10.48 -13.15
N ILE A 233 2.88 9.36 -12.54
CA ILE A 233 4.27 9.04 -12.21
C ILE A 233 5.19 9.05 -13.44
N ASN A 234 4.69 8.65 -14.61
CA ASN A 234 5.48 8.53 -15.83
C ASN A 234 5.84 9.87 -16.51
N LEU A 235 5.20 10.97 -16.12
CA LEU A 235 5.60 12.31 -16.54
C LEU A 235 6.73 12.90 -15.68
N ALA A 236 6.95 12.37 -14.47
CA ALA A 236 7.97 12.88 -13.57
C ALA A 236 9.41 12.52 -13.98
N TYR A 237 9.61 11.44 -14.74
CA TYR A 237 10.96 10.90 -15.00
C TYR A 237 11.55 11.32 -16.34
N THR A 238 10.79 11.24 -17.45
CA THR A 238 11.35 11.60 -18.78
C THR A 238 10.34 12.10 -19.81
N ASN A 239 9.13 12.49 -19.40
CA ASN A 239 8.08 12.98 -20.31
C ASN A 239 7.58 11.91 -21.32
N LYS A 240 7.80 10.61 -21.06
CA LYS A 240 7.38 9.50 -21.96
C LYS A 240 7.58 8.08 -21.42
N ASP A 241 7.64 7.87 -20.10
CA ASP A 241 7.73 6.52 -19.60
C ASP A 241 6.44 5.75 -19.92
N THR A 242 6.62 4.62 -20.60
CA THR A 242 5.56 3.68 -20.96
C THR A 242 5.91 2.34 -20.34
N PHE A 243 4.91 1.51 -20.10
CA PHE A 243 5.09 0.28 -19.32
C PHE A 243 4.81 -0.94 -20.19
N GLU A 244 5.60 -2.00 -20.00
CA GLU A 244 5.36 -3.28 -20.67
C GLU A 244 4.13 -3.97 -20.07
N ARG A 245 3.83 -3.70 -18.79
CA ARG A 245 2.70 -4.28 -18.06
C ARG A 245 1.97 -3.24 -17.22
N ILE A 246 0.65 -3.26 -17.31
CA ILE A 246 -0.23 -2.46 -16.43
C ILE A 246 -1.30 -3.38 -15.86
N SER A 247 -1.54 -3.34 -14.56
CA SER A 247 -2.64 -4.04 -13.90
C SER A 247 -3.26 -3.11 -12.88
N VAL A 248 -4.55 -2.78 -13.06
CA VAL A 248 -5.16 -1.69 -12.29
C VAL A 248 -6.63 -1.95 -11.98
N VAL A 249 -7.03 -1.59 -10.77
CA VAL A 249 -8.41 -1.64 -10.29
C VAL A 249 -8.83 -0.21 -9.93
N PRO A 250 -9.24 0.61 -10.92
CA PRO A 250 -9.64 1.98 -10.65
C PRO A 250 -10.93 2.04 -9.82
N PRO A 251 -11.15 3.15 -9.09
CA PRO A 251 -12.41 3.38 -8.39
C PRO A 251 -13.61 3.46 -9.35
N PHE A 252 -14.70 2.78 -8.99
CA PHE A 252 -15.92 2.74 -9.81
C PHE A 252 -16.83 3.94 -9.59
N GLY A 253 -17.57 4.32 -10.63
CA GLY A 253 -18.66 5.28 -10.52
C GLY A 253 -18.21 6.73 -10.33
N ILE A 254 -16.92 7.04 -10.56
CA ILE A 254 -16.44 8.42 -10.59
C ILE A 254 -17.16 9.17 -11.70
N ARG A 255 -17.98 10.14 -11.29
CA ARG A 255 -18.58 11.13 -12.18
C ARG A 255 -17.62 12.30 -12.29
N ILE A 256 -17.12 12.54 -13.49
CA ILE A 256 -16.38 13.76 -13.80
C ILE A 256 -17.43 14.84 -14.06
N SER A 257 -18.10 15.28 -12.98
CA SER A 257 -18.98 16.44 -13.04
C SER A 257 -18.12 17.70 -12.97
N ASP A 258 -18.36 18.57 -13.93
CA ASP A 258 -17.76 19.89 -14.14
C ASP A 258 -16.44 19.88 -14.92
N ARG A 259 -16.60 20.05 -16.23
CA ARG A 259 -15.56 20.44 -17.20
C ARG A 259 -14.74 21.67 -16.76
N GLU A 260 -15.18 22.38 -15.72
CA GLU A 260 -14.56 23.61 -15.20
C GLU A 260 -13.42 23.36 -14.20
N ASN A 261 -13.26 22.16 -13.61
CA ASN A 261 -12.21 21.90 -12.61
C ASN A 261 -11.14 20.87 -13.00
N PHE A 262 -11.27 20.22 -14.16
CA PHE A 262 -10.21 19.38 -14.74
C PHE A 262 -9.42 20.16 -15.79
N HIS A 263 -8.63 21.11 -15.33
CA HIS A 263 -7.60 21.72 -16.16
C HIS A 263 -6.42 20.75 -16.28
N PHE A 264 -6.46 19.89 -17.29
CA PHE A 264 -5.29 19.16 -17.72
C PHE A 264 -4.29 20.13 -18.36
N SER A 265 -3.00 19.94 -18.12
CA SER A 265 -2.00 20.65 -18.93
C SER A 265 -2.17 20.28 -20.40
N ASN A 266 -1.76 21.16 -21.33
CA ASN A 266 -1.80 20.86 -22.76
C ASN A 266 -0.99 19.58 -23.07
N GLU A 267 0.10 19.36 -22.34
CA GLU A 267 0.95 18.17 -22.44
C GLU A 267 0.18 16.91 -22.06
N LEU A 268 -0.46 16.87 -20.88
CA LEU A 268 -1.30 15.75 -20.43
C LEU A 268 -2.44 15.46 -21.39
N SER A 269 -3.15 16.51 -21.80
CA SER A 269 -4.30 16.38 -22.67
C SER A 269 -3.90 15.79 -24.04
N SER A 270 -2.73 16.17 -24.55
CA SER A 270 -2.19 15.66 -25.81
C SER A 270 -1.63 14.23 -25.69
N ALA A 271 -0.92 13.92 -24.61
CA ALA A 271 -0.32 12.60 -24.37
C ALA A 271 -1.37 11.52 -24.15
N TYR A 272 -2.43 11.85 -23.42
CA TYR A 272 -3.48 10.91 -23.03
C TYR A 272 -4.76 11.00 -23.85
N GLN A 273 -4.78 11.92 -24.85
CA GLN A 273 -5.95 12.21 -25.69
C GLN A 273 -7.23 12.43 -24.85
N TYR A 274 -7.10 13.18 -23.75
CA TYR A 274 -8.26 13.56 -22.91
C TYR A 274 -9.20 14.53 -23.62
N TYR A 275 -8.80 15.09 -24.77
CA TYR A 275 -9.64 15.92 -25.65
C TYR A 275 -10.70 15.10 -26.37
N TYR A 276 -11.92 15.01 -25.82
CA TYR A 276 -13.08 14.78 -26.67
C TYR A 276 -14.34 15.39 -26.07
N ASP A 277 -15.19 15.92 -26.95
CA ASP A 277 -16.51 16.52 -26.70
C ASP A 277 -17.54 15.63 -26.00
N PHE A 278 -17.17 14.41 -25.61
CA PHE A 278 -18.03 13.47 -24.88
C PHE A 278 -18.03 13.76 -23.37
N LYS A 279 -19.09 13.35 -22.66
CA LYS A 279 -19.05 13.25 -21.20
C LYS A 279 -18.10 12.12 -20.84
N LEU A 280 -16.88 12.43 -20.36
CA LEU A 280 -15.99 11.42 -19.82
C LEU A 280 -16.60 10.86 -18.52
N SER A 281 -16.82 9.54 -18.47
CA SER A 281 -16.93 8.82 -17.20
C SER A 281 -15.53 8.53 -16.65
N GLY A 282 -15.41 8.27 -15.34
CA GLY A 282 -14.15 7.83 -14.74
C GLY A 282 -13.56 6.61 -15.45
N ASP A 283 -14.40 5.64 -15.79
CA ASP A 283 -14.00 4.40 -16.48
C ASP A 283 -13.29 4.69 -17.81
N LEU A 284 -13.82 5.62 -18.62
CA LEU A 284 -13.20 6.01 -19.89
C LEU A 284 -11.89 6.78 -19.67
N LEU A 285 -11.84 7.61 -18.62
CA LEU A 285 -10.64 8.37 -18.27
C LEU A 285 -9.49 7.42 -17.89
N PHE A 286 -9.73 6.46 -17.00
CA PHE A 286 -8.71 5.47 -16.60
C PHE A 286 -8.33 4.53 -17.75
N THR A 287 -9.29 4.16 -18.62
CA THR A 287 -8.99 3.35 -19.81
C THR A 287 -8.04 4.10 -20.76
N ARG A 288 -8.28 5.39 -21.01
CA ARG A 288 -7.37 6.23 -21.79
C ARG A 288 -6.01 6.37 -21.13
N HIS A 289 -6.00 6.54 -19.81
CA HIS A 289 -4.77 6.61 -19.03
C HIS A 289 -3.91 5.35 -19.18
N LEU A 290 -4.54 4.17 -19.11
CA LEU A 290 -3.88 2.89 -19.36
C LEU A 290 -3.31 2.82 -20.79
N LEU A 291 -4.12 3.11 -21.81
CA LEU A 291 -3.71 2.98 -23.21
C LEU A 291 -2.52 3.88 -23.56
N ALA A 292 -2.51 5.12 -23.07
CA ALA A 292 -1.42 6.05 -23.32
C ALA A 292 -0.16 5.75 -22.49
N SER A 293 -0.30 5.04 -21.37
CA SER A 293 0.82 4.60 -20.53
C SER A 293 1.44 3.28 -21.00
N LEU A 294 0.82 2.55 -21.91
CA LEU A 294 1.36 1.29 -22.42
C LEU A 294 2.45 1.51 -23.47
N THR A 295 3.44 0.63 -23.46
CA THR A 295 4.32 0.44 -24.62
C THR A 295 3.51 -0.11 -25.81
N LYS A 296 4.06 -0.02 -27.02
CA LYS A 296 3.39 -0.48 -28.24
C LYS A 296 2.94 -1.96 -28.18
N GLU A 297 3.75 -2.82 -27.56
CA GLU A 297 3.50 -4.26 -27.40
C GLU A 297 3.10 -4.61 -25.95
N GLY A 298 2.73 -3.60 -25.16
CA GLY A 298 2.42 -3.76 -23.74
C GLY A 298 1.07 -4.43 -23.51
N VAL A 299 0.93 -5.07 -22.36
CA VAL A 299 -0.33 -5.70 -21.92
C VAL A 299 -0.88 -4.91 -20.74
N GLY A 300 -2.12 -4.44 -20.87
CA GLY A 300 -2.86 -3.76 -19.81
C GLY A 300 -4.08 -4.56 -19.39
N VAL A 301 -4.24 -4.75 -18.08
CA VAL A 301 -5.40 -5.38 -17.45
C VAL A 301 -6.09 -4.35 -16.56
N ILE A 302 -7.34 -4.04 -16.85
CA ILE A 302 -8.14 -3.06 -16.11
C ILE A 302 -9.47 -3.68 -15.70
N LEU A 303 -9.85 -3.50 -14.44
CA LEU A 303 -11.18 -3.83 -13.97
C LEU A 303 -12.12 -2.63 -14.18
N LEU A 304 -13.23 -2.83 -14.88
CA LEU A 304 -14.26 -1.81 -15.12
C LEU A 304 -15.65 -2.33 -14.68
N PRO A 305 -16.62 -1.44 -14.39
CA PRO A 305 -18.01 -1.80 -14.06
C PRO A 305 -18.79 -2.51 -15.16
#